data_AF-U1NG21-F1
#
_entry.id   AF-U1NG21-F1
#
_cell.length_a   1.000
_cell.length_b   1.000
_cell.length_c   1.000
_cell.angle_alpha   90.00
_cell.angle_beta   90.00
_cell.angle_gamma   90.00
#
_symmetry.space_group_name_H-M   'P 1'
#
loop_
_entity.id
_entity.type
_entity.pdbx_description
1 polymer ?
#
loop_
_entity_poly.entity_id
_entity_poly.type
_entity_poly.pdbx_seq_one_letter_code
_entity_poly.pdbx_strand_id
1 'polypeptide(L)'
;MSEDLAKNLGLLAALTIDIGTMIGAGIFVLPGEAILKAGSMASVTFILGGVIAMFTALSVSELGTAMPRLGGAYYYVNHALGPVFGSVAGWANWFGLAFASAFYMIGFGRYIARIFGLSGSVGVAPVSITIVQLIALAGGAFFILINYVDAKETG
;
A
#
# COMPACT_ATOMS: atom_id res chain seq x y z
N MET A 1 30.08 0.24 12.38
CA MET A 1 30.30 0.15 10.93
C MET A 1 28.93 0.24 10.32
N SER A 2 28.50 1.43 9.88
CA SER A 2 27.20 1.58 9.22
C SER A 2 27.32 0.93 7.86
N GLU A 3 26.58 -0.15 7.62
CA GLU A 3 26.35 -0.65 6.27
C GLU A 3 25.67 0.49 5.50
N ASP A 4 26.46 1.22 4.72
CA ASP A 4 25.91 2.10 3.70
C ASP A 4 25.23 1.20 2.68
N LEU A 5 23.89 1.13 2.77
CA LEU A 5 23.03 0.47 1.82
C LEU A 5 23.47 0.93 0.42
N ALA A 6 23.94 0.01 -0.41
CA ALA A 6 24.40 0.28 -1.76
C ALA A 6 23.30 1.02 -2.54
N LYS A 7 23.45 2.35 -2.69
CA LYS A 7 22.57 3.22 -3.49
C LYS A 7 22.80 2.98 -4.99
N ASN A 8 22.65 1.75 -5.44
CA ASN A 8 22.93 1.31 -6.81
C ASN A 8 21.70 1.31 -7.72
N LEU A 9 20.55 1.79 -7.24
CA LEU A 9 19.33 1.86 -8.05
C LEU A 9 19.34 3.13 -8.91
N GLY A 10 19.50 2.98 -10.22
CA GLY A 10 19.43 4.10 -11.16
C GLY A 10 18.01 4.68 -11.27
N LEU A 11 17.89 5.92 -11.75
CA LEU A 11 16.62 6.65 -11.87
C LEU A 11 15.54 5.85 -12.60
N LEU A 12 15.88 5.23 -13.73
CA LEU A 12 14.94 4.45 -14.53
C LEU A 12 14.43 3.23 -13.75
N ALA A 13 15.31 2.53 -13.04
CA ALA A 13 14.93 1.38 -12.22
C ALA A 13 14.00 1.81 -11.08
N ALA A 14 14.32 2.90 -10.38
CA ALA A 14 13.47 3.47 -9.33
C ALA A 14 12.08 3.85 -9.86
N LEU A 15 12.01 4.62 -10.96
CA LEU A 15 10.75 5.02 -11.59
C LEU A 15 9.91 3.81 -12.04
N THR A 16 10.55 2.80 -12.61
CA THR A 16 9.83 1.60 -13.09
C THR A 16 9.23 0.82 -11.92
N ILE A 17 9.98 0.67 -10.83
CA ILE A 17 9.51 0.01 -9.61
C ILE A 17 8.35 0.80 -8.99
N ASP A 18 8.49 2.12 -8.87
CA ASP A 18 7.46 3.00 -8.30
C ASP A 18 6.18 2.99 -9.14
N ILE A 19 6.27 3.07 -10.47
CA ILE A 19 5.09 2.98 -11.34
C ILE A 19 4.41 1.61 -11.21
N GLY A 20 5.20 0.52 -11.17
CA GLY A 20 4.67 -0.83 -10.99
C GLY A 20 3.91 -0.99 -9.67
N THR A 21 4.48 -0.47 -8.58
CA THR A 21 3.83 -0.50 -7.25
C THR A 21 2.58 0.37 -7.17
N MET A 22 2.56 1.54 -7.83
CA MET A 22 1.39 2.42 -7.87
C MET A 22 0.21 1.85 -8.68
N ILE A 23 0.49 1.22 -9.83
CA ILE A 23 -0.56 0.61 -10.66
C ILE A 23 -1.23 -0.52 -9.87
N GLY A 24 -0.42 -1.44 -9.33
CA GLY A 24 -0.78 -2.47 -8.35
C GLY A 24 -2.18 -3.07 -8.49
N ALA A 25 -2.79 -3.44 -7.36
CA ALA A 25 -4.18 -3.90 -7.33
C ALA A 25 -5.20 -2.73 -7.33
N GLY A 26 -4.74 -1.50 -7.10
CA GLY A 26 -5.60 -0.32 -6.97
C GLY A 26 -6.44 -0.05 -8.22
N ILE A 27 -5.81 -0.10 -9.40
CA ILE A 27 -6.50 0.16 -10.67
C ILE A 27 -7.53 -0.91 -11.05
N PHE A 28 -7.40 -2.13 -10.54
CA PHE A 28 -8.33 -3.21 -10.85
C PHE A 28 -9.54 -3.23 -9.91
N VAL A 29 -9.41 -2.72 -8.69
CA VAL A 29 -10.48 -2.79 -7.70
C VAL A 29 -11.24 -1.46 -7.58
N LEU A 30 -10.52 -0.34 -7.56
CA LEU A 30 -11.10 0.97 -7.24
C LEU A 30 -12.02 1.54 -8.34
N PRO A 31 -11.71 1.46 -9.64
CA PRO A 31 -12.57 2.06 -10.67
C PRO A 31 -13.96 1.45 -10.70
N GLY A 32 -14.07 0.13 -10.53
CA GLY A 32 -15.36 -0.56 -10.47
C GLY A 32 -16.21 -0.06 -9.30
N GLU A 33 -15.63 0.02 -8.11
CA GLU A 33 -16.30 0.56 -6.92
C GLU A 33 -16.66 2.05 -7.06
N ALA A 34 -15.77 2.84 -7.66
CA ALA A 34 -15.99 4.27 -7.90
C ALA A 34 -17.15 4.50 -8.87
N ILE A 35 -17.23 3.74 -9.97
CA ILE A 35 -18.32 3.84 -10.95
C ILE A 35 -19.65 3.43 -10.31
N LEU A 36 -19.66 2.38 -9.48
CA LEU A 36 -20.89 1.96 -8.78
C LEU A 36 -21.44 3.02 -7.82
N LYS A 37 -20.58 3.84 -7.22
CA LYS A 37 -20.97 4.88 -6.26
C LYS A 37 -21.19 6.26 -6.88
N ALA A 38 -20.33 6.65 -7.81
CA ALA A 38 -20.29 8.01 -8.39
C ALA A 38 -20.70 8.05 -9.87
N GLY A 39 -20.93 6.90 -10.52
CA GLY A 39 -21.29 6.84 -11.94
C GLY A 39 -20.20 7.44 -12.83
N SER A 40 -20.61 8.26 -13.81
CA SER A 40 -19.69 8.97 -14.71
C SER A 40 -18.76 9.96 -13.99
N MET A 41 -19.12 10.41 -12.79
CA MET A 41 -18.28 11.31 -11.97
C MET A 41 -17.08 10.59 -11.34
N ALA A 42 -16.97 9.26 -11.46
CA ALA A 42 -15.82 8.50 -11.00
C ALA A 42 -14.50 9.06 -11.59
N SER A 43 -14.47 9.43 -12.87
CA SER A 43 -13.30 10.03 -13.51
C SER A 43 -12.84 11.32 -12.81
N VAL A 44 -13.79 12.18 -12.42
CA VAL A 44 -13.52 13.41 -11.67
C VAL A 44 -12.92 13.10 -10.30
N THR A 45 -13.41 12.07 -9.60
CA THR A 45 -12.85 11.65 -8.31
C THR A 45 -11.40 11.16 -8.44
N PHE A 46 -11.06 10.46 -9.52
CA PHE A 46 -9.69 10.04 -9.80
C PHE A 46 -8.78 11.23 -10.11
N ILE A 47 -9.25 12.20 -10.89
CA ILE A 47 -8.50 13.42 -11.19
C ILE A 47 -8.22 14.20 -9.90
N LEU A 48 -9.23 14.40 -9.04
CA LEU A 48 -9.05 15.08 -7.76
C LEU A 48 -8.07 14.34 -6.85
N GLY A 49 -8.18 13.01 -6.76
CA GLY A 49 -7.22 12.18 -6.02
C GLY A 49 -5.80 12.31 -6.54
N GLY A 50 -5.62 12.34 -7.87
CA GLY A 50 -4.33 12.57 -8.51
C GLY A 50 -3.72 13.94 -8.20
N VAL A 51 -4.54 14.99 -8.20
CA VAL A 51 -4.09 16.34 -7.81
C VAL A 51 -3.59 16.37 -6.37
N ILE A 52 -4.33 15.75 -5.44
CA ILE A 52 -3.90 15.65 -4.03
C ILE A 52 -2.58 14.88 -3.93
N ALA A 53 -2.47 13.75 -4.62
CA ALA A 53 -1.25 12.94 -4.64
C ALA A 53 -0.04 13.71 -5.21
N MET A 54 -0.23 14.57 -6.21
CA MET A 54 0.84 15.42 -6.75
C MET A 54 1.38 16.39 -5.70
N PHE A 55 0.52 17.05 -4.92
CA PHE A 55 0.99 17.94 -3.85
C PHE A 55 1.79 17.19 -2.78
N THR A 56 1.35 15.99 -2.42
CA THR A 56 2.12 15.12 -1.51
C THR A 56 3.47 14.73 -2.12
N ALA A 57 3.50 14.33 -3.39
CA ALA A 57 4.74 13.93 -4.07
C ALA A 57 5.75 15.08 -4.16
N LEU A 58 5.30 16.29 -4.48
CA LEU A 58 6.16 17.49 -4.50
C LEU A 58 6.76 17.78 -3.12
N SER A 59 5.91 17.74 -2.08
CA SER A 59 6.36 17.98 -0.70
C SER A 59 7.39 16.95 -0.25
N VAL A 60 7.18 15.67 -0.56
CA VAL A 60 8.12 14.58 -0.23
C VAL A 60 9.40 14.67 -1.07
N SER A 61 9.33 15.11 -2.32
CA SER A 61 10.50 15.32 -3.19
C SER A 61 11.43 16.42 -2.65
N GLU A 62 10.86 17.56 -2.22
CA GLU A 62 11.64 18.63 -1.59
C GLU A 62 12.30 18.15 -0.29
N LEU A 63 11.57 17.43 0.57
CA LEU A 63 12.13 16.88 1.80
C LEU A 63 13.19 15.80 1.53
N GLY A 64 12.98 14.95 0.53
CA GLY A 64 13.91 13.89 0.14
C GLY A 64 15.23 14.42 -0.43
N THR A 65 15.18 15.54 -1.16
CA THR A 65 16.39 16.22 -1.67
C THR A 65 17.08 17.04 -0.58
N ALA A 66 16.34 17.69 0.32
CA ALA A 66 16.90 18.46 1.43
C ALA A 66 17.50 17.58 2.55
N MET A 67 16.91 16.40 2.80
CA MET A 67 17.32 15.48 3.87
C MET A 67 17.56 14.06 3.33
N PRO A 68 18.69 13.80 2.65
CA PRO A 68 18.98 12.53 1.96
C PRO A 68 19.43 11.40 2.91
N ARG A 69 18.72 11.23 4.03
CA ARG A 69 18.94 10.16 5.01
C ARG A 69 17.83 9.12 4.95
N LEU A 70 18.18 7.88 5.30
CA LEU A 70 17.23 6.78 5.46
C LEU A 70 16.30 7.06 6.64
N GLY A 71 14.98 6.90 6.45
CA GLY A 71 13.99 7.05 7.52
C GLY A 71 12.64 7.65 7.13
N GLY A 72 12.50 8.18 5.90
CA GLY A 72 11.23 8.60 5.32
C GLY A 72 10.44 9.60 6.18
N ALA A 73 9.11 9.48 6.18
CA ALA A 73 8.19 10.39 6.88
C ALA A 73 8.48 10.50 8.40
N TYR A 74 8.84 9.39 9.05
CA TYR A 74 9.22 9.39 10.47
C TYR A 74 10.42 10.33 10.70
N TYR A 75 11.47 10.22 9.89
CA TYR A 75 12.67 11.03 10.04
C TYR A 75 12.38 12.51 9.76
N TYR A 76 11.63 12.83 8.70
CA TYR A 76 11.29 14.22 8.37
C TYR A 76 10.48 14.89 9.49
N VAL A 77 9.47 14.21 10.01
CA VAL A 77 8.61 14.76 11.06
C VAL A 77 9.33 14.82 12.40
N ASN A 78 10.16 13.82 12.73
CA ASN A 78 10.97 13.84 13.94
C ASN A 78 11.95 15.02 13.93
N HIS A 79 12.61 15.26 12.79
CA HIS A 79 13.55 16.36 12.66
C HIS A 79 12.88 17.74 12.75
N ALA A 80 11.67 17.89 12.19
CA ALA A 80 10.97 19.17 12.17
C ALA A 80 10.17 19.48 13.46
N LEU A 81 9.51 18.48 14.04
CA LEU A 81 8.53 18.65 15.12
C LEU A 81 8.90 17.88 16.42
N GLY A 82 9.99 17.12 16.40
CA GLY A 82 10.49 16.36 17.54
C GLY A 82 9.96 14.91 17.64
N PRO A 83 10.46 14.15 18.63
CA PRO A 83 10.31 12.69 18.66
C PRO A 83 8.88 12.17 18.82
N VAL A 84 8.02 12.90 19.52
CA VAL A 84 6.62 12.50 19.74
C VAL A 84 5.85 12.53 18.42
N PHE A 85 5.92 13.64 17.69
CA PHE A 85 5.27 13.78 16.39
C PHE A 85 5.90 12.86 15.34
N GLY A 86 7.23 12.67 15.39
CA GLY A 86 7.91 11.67 14.59
C GLY A 86 7.32 10.27 14.78
N SER A 87 7.15 9.84 16.04
CA SER A 87 6.57 8.53 16.37
C SER A 87 5.13 8.37 15.87
N VAL A 88 4.30 9.41 15.99
CA VAL A 88 2.94 9.41 15.43
C VAL A 88 2.98 9.23 13.91
N ALA A 89 3.87 9.94 13.21
CA ALA A 89 4.03 9.80 11.77
C ALA A 89 4.50 8.39 11.37
N GLY A 90 5.41 7.79 12.15
CA GLY A 90 5.85 6.41 11.96
C GLY A 90 4.71 5.40 12.08
N TRP A 91 3.90 5.51 13.13
CA TRP A 91 2.72 4.66 13.32
C TRP A 91 1.67 4.88 12.22
N ALA A 92 1.41 6.13 11.85
CA ALA A 92 0.47 6.45 10.78
C ALA A 92 0.92 5.83 9.44
N ASN A 93 2.21 5.88 9.13
CA ASN A 93 2.77 5.25 7.94
C ASN A 93 2.62 3.72 7.99
N TRP A 94 2.91 3.10 9.14
CA TRP A 94 2.75 1.66 9.31
C TRP A 94 1.30 1.21 9.15
N PHE A 95 0.34 1.92 9.79
CA PHE A 95 -1.09 1.64 9.61
C PHE A 95 -1.55 1.85 8.17
N GLY A 96 -1.05 2.90 7.50
CA GLY A 96 -1.34 3.15 6.09
C GLY A 96 -0.92 1.97 5.20
N LEU A 97 0.29 1.46 5.38
CA LEU A 97 0.78 0.27 4.69
C LEU A 97 -0.04 -0.98 5.03
N ALA A 98 -0.34 -1.21 6.30
CA ALA A 98 -1.14 -2.35 6.74
C ALA A 98 -2.56 -2.34 6.14
N PHE A 99 -3.23 -1.18 6.11
CA PHE A 99 -4.54 -1.04 5.48
C PHE A 99 -4.47 -1.18 3.96
N ALA A 100 -3.43 -0.66 3.31
CA ALA A 100 -3.22 -0.87 1.88
C ALA A 100 -3.04 -2.35 1.54
N SER A 101 -2.21 -3.09 2.29
CA SER A 101 -2.04 -4.53 2.13
C SER A 101 -3.36 -5.30 2.34
N ALA A 102 -4.12 -4.96 3.38
CA ALA A 102 -5.43 -5.57 3.62
C ALA A 102 -6.40 -5.30 2.46
N PHE A 103 -6.45 -4.06 1.97
CA PHE A 103 -7.25 -3.68 0.80
C PHE A 103 -6.89 -4.51 -0.44
N TYR A 104 -5.59 -4.69 -0.72
CA TYR A 104 -5.13 -5.51 -1.84
C TYR A 104 -5.54 -6.97 -1.69
N MET A 105 -5.43 -7.54 -0.49
CA MET A 105 -5.82 -8.93 -0.25
C MET A 105 -7.33 -9.16 -0.39
N ILE A 106 -8.16 -8.21 0.06
CA ILE A 106 -9.61 -8.27 -0.18
C ILE A 106 -9.92 -8.17 -1.67
N GLY A 107 -9.27 -7.25 -2.39
CA GLY A 107 -9.38 -7.14 -3.84
C GLY A 107 -9.04 -8.45 -4.56
N PHE A 108 -7.91 -9.05 -4.20
CA PHE A 108 -7.48 -10.35 -4.70
C PHE A 108 -8.51 -11.45 -4.43
N GLY A 109 -9.01 -11.54 -3.18
CA GLY A 109 -10.04 -12.50 -2.80
C GLY A 109 -11.34 -12.35 -3.62
N ARG A 110 -11.76 -11.12 -3.91
CA ARG A 110 -12.93 -10.85 -4.76
C ARG A 110 -12.73 -11.33 -6.19
N TYR A 111 -11.54 -11.14 -6.75
CA TYR A 111 -11.23 -11.59 -8.10
C TYR A 111 -11.23 -13.12 -8.19
N ILE A 112 -10.55 -13.81 -7.27
CA ILE A 112 -10.54 -15.28 -7.23
C ILE A 112 -11.96 -15.82 -7.05
N ALA A 113 -12.72 -15.27 -6.08
CA ALA A 113 -14.10 -15.68 -5.87
C ALA A 113 -14.97 -15.51 -7.13
N ARG A 114 -14.78 -14.41 -7.87
CA ARG A 114 -15.52 -14.15 -9.11
C ARG A 114 -15.12 -15.08 -10.26
N ILE A 115 -13.83 -15.39 -10.41
CA ILE A 115 -13.31 -16.25 -11.47
C ILE A 115 -13.82 -17.69 -11.29
N PHE A 116 -13.82 -18.20 -10.07
CA PHE A 116 -14.23 -19.57 -9.76
C PHE A 116 -15.70 -19.70 -9.33
N GLY A 117 -16.48 -18.61 -9.36
CA GLY A 117 -17.88 -18.62 -8.96
C GLY A 117 -18.11 -18.98 -7.48
N LEU A 118 -17.12 -18.72 -6.62
CA LEU A 118 -17.18 -19.05 -5.19
C LEU A 118 -17.98 -17.98 -4.45
N SER A 119 -18.99 -18.39 -3.71
CA SER A 119 -19.79 -17.50 -2.87
C SER A 119 -20.26 -18.24 -1.62
N GLY A 120 -20.42 -17.50 -0.53
CA GLY A 120 -20.79 -18.05 0.76
C GLY A 120 -20.05 -17.41 1.92
N SER A 121 -20.49 -17.77 3.13
CA SER A 121 -19.85 -17.42 4.38
C SER A 121 -19.81 -18.64 5.30
N VAL A 122 -18.76 -18.70 6.11
CA VAL A 122 -18.60 -19.71 7.16
C VAL A 122 -18.82 -19.02 8.50
N GLY A 123 -19.72 -19.59 9.31
CA GLY A 123 -20.07 -19.07 10.63
C GLY A 123 -21.54 -18.75 10.77
N VAL A 124 -21.93 -18.38 11.99
CA VAL A 124 -23.30 -18.01 12.37
C VAL A 124 -23.26 -16.59 12.92
N ALA A 125 -24.28 -15.78 12.62
CA ALA A 125 -24.34 -14.39 13.05
C ALA A 125 -24.09 -14.26 14.57
N PRO A 126 -23.28 -13.28 15.03
CA PRO A 126 -22.71 -12.13 14.29
C PRO A 126 -21.31 -12.37 13.68
N VAL A 127 -20.71 -13.55 13.85
CA VAL A 127 -19.35 -13.84 13.38
C VAL A 127 -19.41 -14.74 12.15
N SER A 128 -19.57 -14.12 10.98
CA SER A 128 -19.49 -14.83 9.69
C SER A 128 -18.31 -14.32 8.89
N ILE A 129 -17.45 -15.24 8.43
CA ILE A 129 -16.32 -14.93 7.54
C ILE A 129 -16.72 -15.30 6.13
N THR A 130 -16.64 -14.36 5.20
CA THR A 130 -16.93 -14.60 3.79
C THR A 130 -15.82 -15.40 3.12
N ILE A 131 -16.13 -16.13 2.05
CA ILE A 131 -15.10 -16.82 1.25
C ILE A 131 -14.03 -15.83 0.74
N VAL A 132 -14.42 -14.60 0.39
CA VAL A 132 -13.49 -13.52 0.00
C VAL A 132 -12.48 -13.24 1.11
N GLN A 133 -12.94 -13.13 2.37
CA GLN A 133 -12.06 -12.92 3.52
C GLN A 133 -11.16 -14.12 3.78
N LEU A 134 -11.65 -15.35 3.62
CA LEU A 134 -10.82 -16.55 3.75
C LEU A 134 -9.70 -16.58 2.70
N ILE A 135 -10.00 -16.28 1.44
CA ILE A 135 -9.01 -16.21 0.36
C ILE A 135 -8.02 -15.07 0.63
N ALA A 136 -8.51 -13.91 1.07
CA ALA A 136 -7.67 -12.76 1.41
C ALA A 136 -6.68 -13.09 2.55
N LEU A 137 -7.14 -13.77 3.60
CA LEU A 137 -6.29 -14.21 4.71
C LEU A 137 -5.26 -15.26 4.27
N ALA A 138 -5.67 -16.25 3.47
CA ALA A 138 -4.76 -17.25 2.92
C ALA A 138 -3.69 -16.63 2.01
N GLY A 139 -4.10 -15.72 1.12
CA GLY A 139 -3.18 -14.97 0.25
C GLY A 139 -2.23 -14.08 1.05
N GLY A 140 -2.75 -13.38 2.07
CA GLY A 140 -1.94 -12.56 2.97
C GLY A 140 -0.89 -13.39 3.72
N ALA A 141 -1.27 -14.54 4.28
CA ALA A 141 -0.35 -15.45 4.94
C ALA A 141 0.73 -15.98 3.97
N PHE A 142 0.35 -16.30 2.74
CA PHE A 142 1.29 -16.72 1.70
C PHE A 142 2.30 -15.62 1.36
N PHE A 143 1.87 -14.38 1.14
CA PHE A 143 2.78 -13.27 0.87
C PHE A 143 3.65 -12.93 2.08
N ILE A 144 3.13 -13.02 3.31
CA ILE A 144 3.95 -12.86 4.53
C ILE A 144 5.04 -13.92 4.57
N LEU A 145 4.72 -15.18 4.25
CA LEU A 145 5.70 -16.26 4.21
C LEU A 145 6.79 -15.98 3.17
N ILE A 146 6.42 -15.55 1.96
CA ILE A 146 7.38 -15.15 0.92
C ILE A 146 8.30 -14.03 1.44
N ASN A 147 7.70 -12.93 1.91
CA ASN A 147 8.47 -11.79 2.43
C ASN A 147 9.41 -12.21 3.58
N TYR A 148 8.99 -13.16 4.42
CA TYR A 148 9.80 -13.68 5.51
C TYR A 148 10.97 -14.55 5.04
N VAL A 149 10.75 -15.38 4.00
CA VAL A 149 11.82 -16.20 3.39
C VAL A 149 12.81 -15.30 2.64
N ASP A 150 12.32 -14.37 1.82
CA ASP A 150 13.16 -13.42 1.08
C ASP A 150 14.03 -12.59 2.02
N ALA A 151 13.45 -12.11 3.14
CA ALA A 151 14.18 -11.36 4.16
C ALA A 151 15.27 -12.19 4.85
N LYS A 152 15.11 -13.52 4.94
CA LYS A 152 16.14 -14.41 5.48
C LYS A 152 17.26 -14.72 4.49
N GLU A 153 16.96 -14.72 3.19
CA GLU A 153 17.95 -14.97 2.15
C GLU A 153 18.82 -13.73 1.87
N THR A 154 18.33 -12.54 2.23
CA THR A 154 18.99 -11.25 1.99
C THR A 154 19.64 -10.62 3.22
N GLY A 155 19.44 -11.17 4.42
CA GLY A 155 20.08 -10.76 5.67
C GLY A 155 21.18 -11.70 6.11
#